data_AF-A0A3B8IQV7-F1
#
_entry.id   AF-A0A3B8IQV7-F1
#
_cell.length_a   1.000
_cell.length_b   1.000
_cell.length_c   1.000
_cell.angle_alpha   90.00
_cell.angle_beta   90.00
_cell.angle_gamma   90.00
#
_symmetry.space_group_name_H-M   'P 1'
#
loop_
_entity.id
_entity.type
_entity.pdbx_description
1 polymer ?
#
loop_
_entity_poly.entity_id
_entity_poly.type
_entity_poly.pdbx_seq_one_letter_code
_entity_poly.pdbx_strand_id
1 'polypeptide(L)'
;MEVPLDGWYEAADGELAGDGWDTSDGDNTPASWLGWLLLGVLAMATVRLLLISIQVVGLVRRAREYPSHTVGGIRYCQTEGREGPSSFFRWIFLPQVPAEEAILSHEQAHVQQGHSWDIILAELWLCLSWWNPLAYAYLRALRQVHEYLADATALERVPAEEYLRALATYAELKVRHRSTMAASLTHASLTKRLQMMKNQPTKAQHRMAYLLLVPGVMISLMACLPREQVAPVAEELVSAATEVVLAKPELVGTIPNGNPIPSKDLTRIASGYGWRMHPIYKIKKHHAGVDFKAPTGTPIYATGDGRVVTALNSDKGHGNHIKIQHTEEYTTMYSHMESMVVEEGDWVKKGQQIGTVGSTGMSTAPHLHYEVHVNGQHVDPVTFLDKEDLKKGSR
;
A
#
# COMPACT_ATOMS: atom_id res chain seq x y z
N MET A 1 73.78 24.54 -32.21
CA MET A 1 72.37 24.71 -31.80
C MET A 1 71.54 24.23 -32.98
N GLU A 2 71.27 22.94 -33.22
CA GLU A 2 70.83 21.87 -32.30
C GLU A 2 69.69 22.39 -31.40
N VAL A 3 68.43 21.93 -31.52
CA VAL A 3 67.96 20.53 -31.59
C VAL A 3 66.70 20.38 -32.50
N PRO A 4 66.56 19.29 -33.28
CA PRO A 4 65.41 18.95 -34.11
C PRO A 4 64.48 17.87 -33.50
N LEU A 5 63.44 17.55 -34.29
CA LEU A 5 62.34 16.60 -34.14
C LEU A 5 62.76 15.13 -33.86
N ASP A 6 62.02 14.48 -32.96
CA ASP A 6 61.83 13.02 -32.85
C ASP A 6 60.31 12.78 -33.06
N GLY A 7 59.79 12.04 -34.06
CA GLY A 7 59.95 10.59 -34.27
C GLY A 7 59.24 9.84 -33.14
N TRP A 8 58.26 8.94 -33.30
CA TRP A 8 58.26 7.76 -34.17
C TRP A 8 56.84 7.18 -34.27
N TYR A 9 56.40 6.93 -35.51
CA TYR A 9 55.44 5.88 -35.86
C TYR A 9 56.31 4.68 -36.28
N GLU A 10 56.12 3.52 -35.65
CA GLU A 10 56.77 2.28 -36.06
C GLU A 10 55.74 1.16 -36.15
N ALA A 11 55.95 0.34 -37.17
CA ALA A 11 55.00 -0.54 -37.81
C ALA A 11 55.21 -2.01 -37.39
N ALA A 12 54.45 -2.85 -38.08
CA ALA A 12 54.61 -4.28 -38.31
C ALA A 12 53.97 -5.22 -37.29
N ASP A 13 53.46 -6.41 -37.60
CA ASP A 13 52.99 -7.17 -38.78
C ASP A 13 52.77 -8.60 -38.21
N GLY A 14 51.79 -9.40 -38.68
CA GLY A 14 51.84 -10.86 -38.41
C GLY A 14 50.53 -11.67 -38.29
N GLU A 15 50.11 -12.24 -39.43
CA GLU A 15 49.55 -13.61 -39.66
C GLU A 15 48.39 -14.16 -38.79
N LEU A 16 47.17 -14.35 -39.34
CA LEU A 16 46.62 -15.47 -40.17
C LEU A 16 46.11 -16.70 -39.39
N ALA A 17 44.81 -16.97 -39.52
CA ALA A 17 44.13 -18.27 -39.83
C ALA A 17 42.91 -18.61 -38.94
N GLY A 18 41.80 -18.98 -39.61
CA GLY A 18 40.71 -19.89 -39.17
C GLY A 18 39.92 -19.51 -37.89
N ASP A 19 38.60 -19.54 -37.79
CA ASP A 19 37.62 -20.45 -38.36
C ASP A 19 36.24 -19.77 -38.27
N GLY A 20 35.37 -20.02 -39.24
CA GLY A 20 34.00 -19.55 -39.19
C GLY A 20 33.14 -20.38 -38.25
N TRP A 21 32.14 -19.77 -37.63
CA TRP A 21 30.84 -20.37 -37.36
C TRP A 21 29.76 -19.28 -37.40
N ASP A 22 28.86 -19.46 -38.36
CA ASP A 22 27.48 -19.03 -38.33
C ASP A 22 26.79 -19.59 -37.08
N THR A 23 26.17 -18.73 -36.26
CA THR A 23 24.88 -19.04 -35.63
C THR A 23 24.06 -17.78 -35.42
N SER A 24 22.93 -17.76 -36.11
CA SER A 24 21.66 -17.26 -35.59
C SER A 24 21.41 -17.74 -34.16
N ASP A 25 21.77 -16.94 -33.15
CA ASP A 25 21.30 -17.15 -31.79
C ASP A 25 20.33 -16.03 -31.45
N GLY A 26 19.05 -16.33 -31.62
CA GLY A 26 17.97 -15.55 -31.05
C GLY A 26 18.21 -15.37 -29.56
N ASP A 27 17.76 -14.22 -29.04
CA ASP A 27 17.76 -13.86 -27.62
C ASP A 27 17.10 -14.94 -26.75
N ASN A 28 17.83 -16.02 -26.47
CA ASN A 28 17.62 -16.88 -25.32
C ASN A 28 18.32 -16.18 -24.16
N THR A 29 17.71 -15.09 -23.68
CA THR A 29 18.01 -14.58 -22.34
C THR A 29 17.94 -15.79 -21.39
N PRO A 30 19.01 -16.13 -20.65
CA PRO A 30 18.93 -17.23 -19.69
C PRO A 30 17.80 -16.87 -18.75
N ALA A 31 16.74 -17.69 -18.72
CA ALA A 31 15.64 -17.50 -17.81
C ALA A 31 16.25 -17.21 -16.44
N SER A 32 16.00 -15.99 -15.93
CA SER A 32 16.60 -15.54 -14.69
C SER A 32 16.38 -16.64 -13.65
N TRP A 33 17.34 -16.89 -12.76
CA TRP A 33 17.21 -17.92 -11.72
C TRP A 33 15.87 -17.83 -10.96
N LEU A 34 15.28 -16.63 -10.92
CA LEU A 34 13.94 -16.33 -10.43
C LEU A 34 12.82 -17.04 -11.22
N GLY A 35 12.91 -17.11 -12.55
CA GLY A 35 11.99 -17.85 -13.41
C GLY A 35 12.03 -19.35 -13.15
N TRP A 36 13.22 -19.94 -13.01
CA TRP A 36 13.37 -21.35 -12.63
C TRP A 36 12.86 -21.64 -11.21
N LEU A 37 13.08 -20.72 -10.27
CA LEU A 37 12.54 -20.81 -8.92
C LEU A 37 11.01 -20.75 -8.93
N LEU A 38 10.42 -19.84 -9.69
CA LEU A 38 8.97 -19.72 -9.82
C LEU A 38 8.35 -20.96 -10.48
N LEU A 39 9.00 -21.49 -11.51
CA LEU A 39 8.59 -22.74 -12.16
C LEU A 39 8.66 -23.93 -11.19
N GLY A 40 9.70 -24.00 -10.36
CA GLY A 40 9.82 -25.01 -9.30
C GLY A 40 8.73 -24.89 -8.23
N VAL A 41 8.41 -23.67 -7.80
CA VAL A 41 7.30 -23.41 -6.85
C VAL A 41 5.96 -23.84 -7.44
N LEU A 42 5.70 -23.51 -8.72
CA LEU A 42 4.49 -23.93 -9.43
C LEU A 42 4.42 -25.44 -9.60
N ALA A 43 5.52 -26.11 -9.94
CA ALA A 43 5.58 -27.57 -10.08
C ALA A 43 5.25 -28.29 -8.76
N MET A 44 5.75 -27.80 -7.63
CA MET A 44 5.40 -28.37 -6.32
C MET A 44 3.92 -28.17 -5.96
N ALA A 45 3.37 -26.99 -6.28
CA ALA A 45 1.96 -26.70 -6.09
C ALA A 45 1.06 -27.63 -6.95
N THR A 46 1.44 -27.89 -8.22
CA THR A 46 0.68 -28.78 -9.11
C THR A 46 0.75 -30.25 -8.67
N VAL A 47 1.92 -30.74 -8.24
CA VAL A 47 2.05 -32.09 -7.66
C VAL A 47 1.12 -32.25 -6.47
N ARG A 48 1.07 -31.27 -5.57
CA ARG A 48 0.18 -31.33 -4.40
C ARG A 48 -1.30 -31.31 -4.80
N LEU A 49 -1.67 -30.46 -5.76
CA LEU A 49 -3.04 -30.39 -6.28
C LEU A 49 -3.46 -31.72 -6.92
N LEU A 50 -2.55 -32.39 -7.64
CA LEU A 50 -2.77 -33.70 -8.22
C LEU A 50 -3.02 -34.76 -7.12
N LEU A 51 -2.22 -34.77 -6.05
CA LEU A 51 -2.40 -35.70 -4.93
C LEU A 51 -3.77 -35.54 -4.26
N ILE A 52 -4.21 -34.30 -4.03
CA ILE A 52 -5.54 -34.01 -3.49
C ILE A 52 -6.63 -34.47 -4.45
N SER A 53 -6.47 -34.21 -5.75
CA SER A 53 -7.41 -34.64 -6.78
C SER A 53 -7.57 -36.17 -6.81
N ILE A 54 -6.46 -36.92 -6.70
CA ILE A 54 -6.48 -38.39 -6.61
C ILE A 54 -7.27 -38.85 -5.38
N GLN A 55 -7.07 -38.22 -4.21
CA GLN A 55 -7.80 -38.55 -2.99
C GLN A 55 -9.31 -38.30 -3.12
N VAL A 56 -9.69 -37.15 -3.69
CA VAL A 56 -11.10 -36.80 -3.93
C VAL A 56 -11.73 -37.77 -4.93
N VAL A 57 -11.06 -38.06 -6.04
CA VAL A 57 -11.56 -39.03 -7.03
C VAL A 57 -11.72 -40.42 -6.40
N GLY A 58 -10.78 -40.88 -5.58
CA GLY A 58 -10.88 -42.14 -4.86
C GLY A 58 -12.08 -42.19 -3.91
N LEU A 59 -12.40 -41.07 -3.25
CA LEU A 59 -13.56 -40.95 -2.37
C LEU A 59 -14.89 -40.94 -3.14
N VAL A 60 -14.94 -40.24 -4.28
CA VAL A 60 -16.09 -40.24 -5.20
C VAL A 60 -16.35 -41.63 -5.77
N ARG A 61 -15.29 -42.37 -6.14
CA ARG A 61 -15.40 -43.76 -6.61
C ARG A 61 -16.00 -44.65 -5.53
N ARG A 62 -15.47 -44.59 -4.30
CA ARG A 62 -16.02 -45.34 -3.15
C ARG A 62 -17.49 -45.01 -2.89
N ALA A 63 -17.89 -43.74 -2.99
CA ALA A 63 -19.30 -43.34 -2.83
C ALA A 63 -20.25 -43.95 -3.88
N ARG A 64 -19.71 -44.40 -5.03
CA ARG A 64 -20.48 -45.07 -6.09
C ARG A 64 -20.46 -46.59 -5.95
N GLU A 65 -19.38 -47.16 -5.41
CA GLU A 65 -19.19 -48.61 -5.27
C GLU A 65 -19.93 -49.18 -4.06
N TYR A 66 -19.96 -48.48 -2.93
CA TYR A 66 -20.58 -49.01 -1.71
C TYR A 66 -22.12 -48.92 -1.74
N PRO A 67 -22.82 -49.94 -1.19
CA PRO A 67 -24.27 -49.88 -1.03
C PRO A 67 -24.63 -48.69 -0.15
N SER A 68 -25.62 -47.92 -0.61
CA SER A 68 -25.97 -46.67 0.04
C SER A 68 -27.46 -46.37 0.01
N HIS A 69 -27.91 -45.73 1.08
CA HIS A 69 -29.27 -45.23 1.24
C HIS A 69 -29.24 -43.71 1.47
N THR A 70 -30.28 -43.00 1.04
CA THR A 70 -30.35 -41.54 1.15
C THR A 70 -31.46 -41.13 2.10
N VAL A 71 -31.13 -40.38 3.15
CA VAL A 71 -32.10 -39.86 4.14
C VAL A 71 -31.81 -38.37 4.33
N GLY A 72 -32.84 -37.52 4.24
CA GLY A 72 -32.66 -36.06 4.37
C GLY A 72 -31.70 -35.44 3.34
N GLY A 73 -31.49 -36.11 2.20
CA GLY A 73 -30.51 -35.71 1.19
C GLY A 73 -29.04 -35.96 1.61
N ILE A 74 -28.79 -36.73 2.67
CA ILE A 74 -27.47 -37.26 3.03
C ILE A 74 -27.41 -38.72 2.58
N ARG A 75 -26.31 -39.12 1.95
CA ARG A 75 -26.08 -40.48 1.46
C ARG A 75 -25.21 -41.24 2.45
N TYR A 76 -25.73 -42.34 2.97
CA TYR A 76 -25.05 -43.21 3.93
C TYR A 76 -24.51 -44.43 3.20
N CYS A 77 -23.20 -44.60 3.19
CA CYS A 77 -22.48 -45.67 2.52
C CYS A 77 -21.96 -46.66 3.56
N GLN A 78 -22.35 -47.93 3.46
CA GLN A 78 -21.91 -48.96 4.41
C GLN A 78 -20.59 -49.58 3.94
N THR A 79 -19.55 -49.53 4.78
CA THR A 79 -18.20 -50.01 4.45
C THR A 79 -17.88 -51.33 5.15
N GLU A 80 -17.02 -52.15 4.53
CA GLU A 80 -16.66 -53.50 5.01
C GLU A 80 -15.62 -53.51 6.15
N GLY A 81 -15.63 -52.51 7.04
CA GLY A 81 -14.85 -52.50 8.29
C GLY A 81 -13.33 -52.31 8.15
N ARG A 82 -12.76 -52.26 6.94
CA ARG A 82 -11.32 -51.94 6.72
C ARG A 82 -10.99 -50.46 6.93
N GLU A 83 -12.00 -49.61 6.96
CA GLU A 83 -11.86 -48.16 7.01
C GLU A 83 -12.68 -47.59 8.17
N GLY A 84 -12.17 -46.55 8.83
CA GLY A 84 -12.90 -45.87 9.88
C GLY A 84 -14.12 -45.09 9.35
N PRO A 85 -15.06 -44.67 10.21
CA PRO A 85 -16.11 -43.75 9.84
C PRO A 85 -15.48 -42.46 9.31
N SER A 86 -16.09 -41.91 8.27
CA SER A 86 -15.68 -40.63 7.71
C SER A 86 -16.84 -39.98 6.99
N SER A 87 -16.82 -38.65 6.95
CA SER A 87 -17.80 -37.83 6.26
C SER A 87 -17.13 -36.96 5.21
N PHE A 88 -17.82 -36.78 4.08
CA PHE A 88 -17.38 -35.92 2.99
C PHE A 88 -18.56 -35.32 2.25
N PHE A 89 -18.70 -34.00 2.32
CA PHE A 89 -19.86 -33.26 1.82
C PHE A 89 -21.16 -33.86 2.34
N ARG A 90 -21.93 -34.52 1.48
CA ARG A 90 -23.22 -35.13 1.81
C ARG A 90 -23.12 -36.66 1.90
N TRP A 91 -21.90 -37.20 1.98
CA TRP A 91 -21.62 -38.64 2.07
C TRP A 91 -21.10 -38.97 3.45
N ILE A 92 -21.66 -40.00 4.06
CA ILE A 92 -21.19 -40.54 5.33
C ILE A 92 -20.85 -42.01 5.09
N PHE A 93 -19.60 -42.38 5.35
CA PHE A 93 -19.09 -43.73 5.25
C PHE A 93 -19.07 -44.33 6.65
N LEU A 94 -19.83 -45.40 6.88
CA LEU A 94 -19.97 -46.03 8.18
C LEU A 94 -19.52 -47.49 8.12
N PRO A 95 -18.51 -47.88 8.92
CA PRO A 95 -18.23 -49.29 9.16
C PRO A 95 -19.29 -49.88 10.09
N GLN A 96 -19.41 -51.20 10.11
CA GLN A 96 -20.22 -51.89 11.11
C GLN A 96 -19.50 -51.85 12.48
N VAL A 97 -19.92 -50.94 13.36
CA VAL A 97 -19.33 -50.74 14.70
C VAL A 97 -20.39 -50.68 15.80
N PRO A 98 -20.06 -51.11 17.04
CA PRO A 98 -20.94 -50.94 18.19
C PRO A 98 -21.11 -49.45 18.54
N ALA A 99 -22.30 -49.06 19.03
CA ALA A 99 -22.70 -47.66 19.27
C ALA A 99 -22.75 -46.80 17.99
N GLU A 100 -23.45 -47.30 16.96
CA GLU A 100 -23.62 -46.63 15.67
C GLU A 100 -24.21 -45.23 15.80
N GLU A 101 -25.14 -44.99 16.74
CA GLU A 101 -25.82 -43.71 16.92
C GLU A 101 -24.86 -42.58 17.35
N ALA A 102 -23.94 -42.86 18.26
CA ALA A 102 -22.92 -41.90 18.74
C ALA A 102 -22.00 -41.44 17.60
N ILE A 103 -21.52 -42.40 16.81
CA ILE A 103 -20.62 -42.16 15.67
C ILE A 103 -21.38 -41.47 14.54
N LEU A 104 -22.62 -41.90 14.28
CA LEU A 104 -23.49 -41.31 13.29
C LEU A 104 -23.76 -39.83 13.60
N SER A 105 -24.08 -39.52 14.86
CA SER A 105 -24.34 -38.14 15.30
C SER A 105 -23.12 -37.25 15.09
N HIS A 106 -21.92 -37.76 15.36
CA HIS A 106 -20.65 -37.08 15.12
C HIS A 106 -20.40 -36.83 13.62
N GLU A 107 -20.52 -37.85 12.77
CA GLU A 107 -20.30 -37.70 11.33
C GLU A 107 -21.36 -36.81 10.67
N GLN A 108 -22.59 -36.84 11.15
CA GLN A 108 -23.64 -35.91 10.72
C GLN A 108 -23.31 -34.46 11.08
N ALA A 109 -22.68 -34.21 12.24
CA ALA A 109 -22.26 -32.86 12.62
C ALA A 109 -21.24 -32.29 11.62
N HIS A 110 -20.30 -33.11 11.14
CA HIS A 110 -19.35 -32.70 10.09
C HIS A 110 -20.05 -32.30 8.78
N VAL A 111 -21.07 -33.06 8.36
CA VAL A 111 -21.87 -32.76 7.17
C VAL A 111 -22.68 -31.47 7.36
N GLN A 112 -23.36 -31.32 8.51
CA GLN A 112 -24.21 -30.16 8.81
C GLN A 112 -23.42 -28.86 8.89
N GLN A 113 -22.22 -28.90 9.48
CA GLN A 113 -21.35 -27.73 9.65
C GLN A 113 -20.51 -27.44 8.40
N GLY A 114 -20.51 -28.33 7.40
CA GLY A 114 -19.81 -28.10 6.13
C GLY A 114 -18.30 -28.25 6.21
N HIS A 115 -17.76 -28.97 7.20
CA HIS A 115 -16.32 -29.09 7.48
C HIS A 115 -15.49 -29.57 6.26
N SER A 116 -16.08 -30.30 5.32
CA SER A 116 -15.39 -30.70 4.09
C SER A 116 -14.96 -29.52 3.22
N TRP A 117 -15.77 -28.45 3.16
CA TRP A 117 -15.42 -27.23 2.41
C TRP A 117 -14.21 -26.55 3.02
N ASP A 118 -14.21 -26.36 4.33
CA ASP A 118 -13.12 -25.70 5.07
C ASP A 118 -11.79 -26.44 4.86
N ILE A 119 -11.80 -27.77 4.90
CA ILE A 119 -10.59 -28.57 4.65
C ILE A 119 -10.13 -28.47 3.19
N ILE A 120 -11.03 -28.50 2.21
CA ILE A 120 -10.66 -28.35 0.79
C ILE A 120 -10.05 -26.97 0.55
N LEU A 121 -10.67 -25.90 1.07
CA LEU A 121 -10.16 -24.54 0.93
C LEU A 121 -8.79 -24.39 1.60
N ALA A 122 -8.61 -24.96 2.80
CA ALA A 122 -7.32 -24.94 3.49
C ALA A 122 -6.23 -25.75 2.77
N GLU A 123 -6.57 -26.89 2.16
CA GLU A 123 -5.64 -27.67 1.33
C GLU A 123 -5.28 -26.95 0.02
N LEU A 124 -6.23 -26.26 -0.62
CA LEU A 124 -5.97 -25.42 -1.79
C LEU A 124 -5.06 -24.24 -1.44
N TRP A 125 -5.29 -23.58 -0.30
CA TRP A 125 -4.39 -22.56 0.22
C TRP A 125 -3.00 -23.12 0.49
N LEU A 126 -2.91 -24.34 1.02
CA LEU A 126 -1.66 -25.03 1.27
C LEU A 126 -0.94 -25.44 -0.03
N CYS A 127 -1.64 -25.65 -1.15
CA CYS A 127 -1.00 -25.79 -2.46
C CYS A 127 -0.25 -24.51 -2.86
N LEU A 128 -0.84 -23.34 -2.62
CA LEU A 128 -0.19 -22.05 -2.90
C LEU A 128 0.93 -21.74 -1.89
N SER A 129 0.73 -22.16 -0.64
CA SER A 129 1.61 -21.86 0.50
C SER A 129 2.40 -23.08 0.97
N TRP A 130 2.75 -24.00 0.06
CA TRP A 130 3.30 -25.32 0.43
C TRP A 130 4.66 -25.23 1.15
N TRP A 131 5.38 -24.13 0.95
CA TRP A 131 6.66 -23.82 1.58
C TRP A 131 6.50 -23.20 2.97
N ASN A 132 5.30 -22.75 3.33
CA ASN A 132 5.04 -22.06 4.60
C ASN A 132 4.63 -23.07 5.69
N PRO A 133 5.48 -23.32 6.72
CA PRO A 133 5.16 -24.26 7.81
C PRO A 133 3.92 -23.85 8.61
N LEU A 134 3.60 -22.55 8.67
CA LEU A 134 2.40 -22.07 9.38
C LEU A 134 1.11 -22.52 8.69
N ALA A 135 1.12 -22.70 7.37
CA ALA A 135 -0.05 -23.19 6.65
C ALA A 135 -0.37 -24.65 7.04
N TYR A 136 0.65 -25.49 7.29
CA TYR A 136 0.45 -26.84 7.82
C TYR A 136 -0.04 -26.83 9.27
N ALA A 137 0.53 -25.95 10.11
CA ALA A 137 0.09 -25.79 11.49
C ALA A 137 -1.38 -25.34 11.55
N TYR A 138 -1.78 -24.41 10.68
CA TYR A 138 -3.15 -23.96 10.52
C TYR A 138 -4.08 -25.11 10.11
N LEU A 139 -3.75 -25.85 9.04
CA LEU A 139 -4.57 -26.98 8.60
C LEU A 139 -4.74 -28.04 9.71
N ARG A 140 -3.67 -28.31 10.49
CA ARG A 140 -3.73 -29.22 11.65
C ARG A 140 -4.64 -28.68 12.75
N ALA A 141 -4.55 -27.39 13.07
CA ALA A 141 -5.41 -26.74 14.05
C ALA A 141 -6.87 -26.72 13.60
N LEU A 142 -7.13 -26.43 12.33
CA LEU A 142 -8.47 -26.41 11.73
C LEU A 142 -9.15 -27.78 11.84
N ARG A 143 -8.46 -28.85 11.45
CA ARG A 143 -8.96 -30.23 11.63
C ARG A 143 -9.31 -30.52 13.09
N GLN A 144 -8.45 -30.09 14.01
CA GLN A 144 -8.67 -30.31 15.44
C GLN A 144 -9.90 -29.54 15.96
N VAL A 145 -10.13 -28.31 15.49
CA VAL A 145 -11.31 -27.52 15.83
C VAL A 145 -12.59 -28.18 15.31
N HIS A 146 -12.59 -28.70 14.07
CA HIS A 146 -13.74 -29.41 13.53
C HIS A 146 -14.12 -30.64 14.34
N GLU A 147 -13.14 -31.42 14.81
CA GLU A 147 -13.38 -32.55 15.70
C GLU A 147 -14.03 -32.11 17.01
N TYR A 148 -13.61 -30.97 17.58
CA TYR A 148 -14.21 -30.43 18.80
C TYR A 148 -15.64 -29.94 18.60
N LEU A 149 -15.93 -29.31 17.47
CA LEU A 149 -17.28 -28.85 17.14
C LEU A 149 -18.20 -30.04 16.89
N ALA A 150 -17.72 -31.08 16.20
CA ALA A 150 -18.48 -32.31 16.01
C ALA A 150 -18.69 -33.07 17.33
N ASP A 151 -17.69 -33.11 18.22
CA ASP A 151 -17.83 -33.63 19.59
C ASP A 151 -18.92 -32.90 20.38
N ALA A 152 -18.92 -31.57 20.34
CA ALA A 152 -19.91 -30.75 21.05
C ALA A 152 -21.33 -31.02 20.55
N THR A 153 -21.54 -31.10 19.24
CA THR A 153 -22.87 -31.41 18.65
C THR A 153 -23.30 -32.85 18.94
N ALA A 154 -22.38 -33.82 18.93
CA ALA A 154 -22.73 -35.21 19.23
C ALA A 154 -23.20 -35.38 20.68
N LEU A 155 -22.55 -34.69 21.62
CA LEU A 155 -22.90 -34.68 23.04
C LEU A 155 -24.27 -34.07 23.36
N GLU A 156 -24.85 -33.26 22.45
CA GLU A 156 -26.23 -32.77 22.61
C GLU A 156 -27.27 -33.88 22.41
N ARG A 157 -26.92 -34.94 21.66
CA ARG A 157 -27.83 -36.03 21.29
C ARG A 157 -27.59 -37.31 22.07
N VAL A 158 -26.33 -37.60 22.44
CA VAL A 158 -25.93 -38.86 23.08
C VAL A 158 -25.28 -38.59 24.43
N PRO A 159 -25.59 -39.36 25.49
CA PRO A 159 -24.94 -39.23 26.79
C PRO A 159 -23.41 -39.32 26.68
N ALA A 160 -22.71 -38.50 27.45
CA ALA A 160 -21.25 -38.39 27.37
C ALA A 160 -20.52 -39.74 27.59
N GLU A 161 -21.02 -40.59 28.49
CA GLU A 161 -20.40 -41.90 28.77
C GLU A 161 -20.46 -42.85 27.58
N GLU A 162 -21.61 -42.92 26.92
CA GLU A 162 -21.82 -43.76 25.75
C GLU A 162 -20.96 -43.26 24.57
N TYR A 163 -20.94 -41.94 24.38
CA TYR A 163 -20.13 -41.30 23.36
C TYR A 163 -18.62 -41.57 23.55
N LEU A 164 -18.13 -41.47 24.79
CA LEU A 164 -16.73 -41.73 25.12
C LEU A 164 -16.33 -43.19 24.88
N ARG A 165 -17.21 -44.15 25.18
CA ARG A 165 -16.98 -45.56 24.89
C ARG A 165 -16.89 -45.79 23.38
N ALA A 166 -17.81 -45.21 22.60
CA ALA A 166 -17.81 -45.30 21.15
C ALA A 166 -16.51 -44.73 20.55
N LEU A 167 -16.04 -43.57 21.05
CA LEU A 167 -14.77 -42.97 20.61
C LEU A 167 -13.54 -43.81 20.98
N ALA A 168 -13.52 -44.43 22.16
CA ALA A 168 -12.42 -45.29 22.57
C ALA A 168 -12.35 -46.55 21.68
N THR A 169 -13.48 -47.23 21.47
CA THR A 169 -13.56 -48.39 20.56
C THR A 169 -13.16 -48.00 19.14
N TYR A 170 -13.57 -46.82 18.66
CA TYR A 170 -13.15 -46.31 17.36
C TYR A 170 -11.63 -46.06 17.28
N ALA A 171 -11.04 -45.43 18.29
CA ALA A 171 -9.62 -45.15 18.32
C ALA A 171 -8.79 -46.44 18.27
N GLU A 172 -9.22 -47.49 18.99
CA GLU A 172 -8.60 -48.81 18.96
C GLU A 172 -8.64 -49.46 17.57
N LEU A 173 -9.79 -49.37 16.89
CA LEU A 173 -9.92 -49.85 15.50
C LEU A 173 -9.00 -49.09 14.55
N LYS A 174 -8.90 -47.77 14.69
CA LYS A 174 -8.05 -46.91 13.85
C LYS A 174 -6.55 -47.18 14.05
N VAL A 175 -6.15 -47.50 15.29
CA VAL A 175 -4.76 -47.87 15.64
C VAL A 175 -4.36 -49.21 15.03
N ARG A 176 -5.27 -50.19 15.02
CA ARG A 176 -5.01 -51.55 14.48
C ARG A 176 -4.66 -51.56 12.98
N HIS A 177 -5.05 -50.52 12.24
CA HIS A 177 -4.83 -50.41 10.80
C HIS A 177 -3.70 -49.43 10.39
N ARG A 178 -2.98 -48.81 11.35
CA ARG A 178 -1.85 -47.90 11.06
C ARG A 178 -0.55 -48.38 11.69
N SER A 179 0.58 -47.95 11.14
CA SER A 179 1.92 -48.26 11.68
C SER A 179 2.07 -47.78 13.12
N THR A 180 2.95 -48.44 13.90
CA THR A 180 3.17 -48.20 15.34
C THR A 180 3.49 -46.75 15.71
N MET A 181 4.19 -46.00 14.84
CA MET A 181 4.42 -44.56 15.05
C MET A 181 3.20 -43.67 14.81
N ALA A 182 2.29 -44.07 13.92
CA ALA A 182 1.07 -43.32 13.68
C ALA A 182 0.05 -43.48 14.82
N ALA A 183 0.13 -44.59 15.56
CA ALA A 183 -0.70 -44.85 16.73
C ALA A 183 -0.45 -43.85 17.89
N SER A 184 0.81 -43.51 18.17
CA SER A 184 1.15 -42.56 19.23
C SER A 184 0.61 -41.14 18.96
N LEU A 185 0.59 -40.73 17.69
CA LEU A 185 0.04 -39.44 17.25
C LEU A 185 -1.50 -39.38 17.32
N THR A 186 -2.20 -40.50 17.14
CA THR A 186 -3.66 -40.57 17.29
C THR A 186 -4.11 -40.53 18.74
N HIS A 187 -3.34 -41.10 19.66
CA HIS A 187 -3.61 -40.96 21.10
C HIS A 187 -3.47 -39.50 21.55
N ALA A 188 -2.51 -38.75 20.98
CA ALA A 188 -2.34 -37.33 21.26
C ALA A 188 -3.48 -36.43 20.74
N SER A 189 -4.27 -36.86 19.75
CA SER A 189 -5.49 -36.14 19.34
C SER A 189 -6.68 -36.45 20.23
N LEU A 190 -6.83 -37.70 20.68
CA LEU A 190 -7.95 -38.13 21.52
C LEU A 190 -7.88 -37.50 22.91
N THR A 191 -6.69 -37.44 23.52
CA THR A 191 -6.49 -36.74 24.81
C THR A 191 -6.89 -35.26 24.74
N LYS A 192 -6.61 -34.59 23.63
CA LYS A 192 -6.99 -33.19 23.43
C LYS A 192 -8.50 -33.00 23.26
N ARG A 193 -9.18 -33.93 22.57
CA ARG A 193 -10.66 -33.97 22.48
C ARG A 193 -11.30 -34.18 23.85
N LEU A 194 -10.81 -35.15 24.63
CA LEU A 194 -11.26 -35.38 26.01
C LEU A 194 -11.06 -34.15 26.90
N GLN A 195 -9.90 -33.50 26.79
CA GLN A 195 -9.62 -32.28 27.53
C GLN A 195 -10.59 -31.15 27.14
N MET A 196 -10.87 -30.99 25.84
CA MET A 196 -11.80 -29.96 25.36
C MET A 196 -13.24 -30.23 25.83
N MET A 197 -13.70 -31.48 25.84
CA MET A 197 -15.03 -31.87 26.34
C MET A 197 -15.20 -31.56 27.84
N LYS A 198 -14.12 -31.60 28.63
CA LYS A 198 -14.15 -31.25 30.06
C LYS A 198 -14.12 -29.75 30.32
N ASN A 199 -13.66 -28.95 29.36
CA ASN A 199 -13.48 -27.52 29.55
C ASN A 199 -14.82 -26.78 29.43
N GLN A 200 -15.00 -25.76 30.27
CA GLN A 200 -16.16 -24.88 30.16
C GLN A 200 -16.03 -23.95 28.94
N PRO A 201 -17.15 -23.63 28.25
CA PRO A 201 -17.11 -22.73 27.10
C PRO A 201 -16.63 -21.34 27.52
N THR A 202 -15.84 -20.71 26.66
CA THR A 202 -15.30 -19.37 26.90
C THR A 202 -16.42 -18.33 26.95
N LYS A 203 -16.36 -17.41 27.93
CA LYS A 203 -17.36 -16.33 28.08
C LYS A 203 -17.40 -15.45 26.83
N ALA A 204 -18.60 -14.99 26.46
CA ALA A 204 -18.84 -14.19 25.26
C ALA A 204 -17.97 -12.91 25.19
N GLN A 205 -17.61 -12.32 26.34
CA GLN A 205 -16.75 -11.14 26.43
C GLN A 205 -15.36 -11.36 25.81
N HIS A 206 -14.79 -12.55 25.93
CA HIS A 206 -13.49 -12.86 25.31
C HIS A 206 -13.59 -12.99 23.79
N ARG A 207 -14.78 -13.18 23.23
CA ARG A 207 -14.98 -13.20 21.77
C ARG A 207 -14.76 -11.80 21.17
N MET A 208 -14.97 -10.74 21.94
CA MET A 208 -14.69 -9.37 21.49
C MET A 208 -13.20 -9.13 21.27
N ALA A 209 -12.32 -9.89 21.94
CA ALA A 209 -10.87 -9.77 21.72
C ALA A 209 -10.46 -10.16 20.30
N TYR A 210 -11.22 -11.02 19.60
CA TYR A 210 -10.97 -11.33 18.19
C TYR A 210 -11.22 -10.12 17.27
N LEU A 211 -12.02 -9.13 17.69
CA LEU A 211 -12.16 -7.87 16.95
C LEU A 211 -10.84 -7.08 16.90
N LEU A 212 -9.92 -7.29 17.86
CA LEU A 212 -8.59 -6.67 17.85
C LEU A 212 -7.64 -7.28 16.82
N LEU A 213 -7.94 -8.46 16.27
CA LEU A 213 -7.16 -9.04 15.17
C LEU A 213 -7.38 -8.28 13.86
N VAL A 214 -8.56 -7.69 13.67
CA VAL A 214 -8.90 -6.94 12.43
C VAL A 214 -8.01 -5.69 12.27
N PRO A 215 -7.86 -4.80 13.27
CA PRO A 215 -6.88 -3.73 13.23
C PRO A 215 -5.45 -4.22 13.00
N GLY A 216 -5.04 -5.33 13.65
CA GLY A 216 -3.70 -5.88 13.49
C GLY A 216 -3.39 -6.33 12.06
N VAL A 217 -4.32 -7.04 11.43
CA VAL A 217 -4.22 -7.45 10.02
C VAL A 217 -4.27 -6.23 9.10
N MET A 218 -5.14 -5.26 9.37
CA MET A 218 -5.22 -4.02 8.58
C MET A 218 -3.93 -3.21 8.62
N ILE A 219 -3.30 -3.07 9.80
CA ILE A 219 -2.00 -2.39 9.95
C ILE A 219 -0.92 -3.15 9.17
N SER A 220 -0.89 -4.48 9.27
CA SER A 220 0.07 -5.31 8.53
C SER A 220 -0.12 -5.20 7.02
N LEU A 221 -1.37 -5.16 6.53
CA LEU A 221 -1.67 -4.98 5.11
C LEU A 221 -1.28 -3.56 4.65
N MET A 222 -1.57 -2.52 5.44
CA MET A 222 -1.15 -1.15 5.14
C MET A 222 0.38 -1.00 5.10
N ALA A 223 1.13 -1.78 5.89
CA ALA A 223 2.58 -1.80 5.85
C ALA A 223 3.15 -2.51 4.61
N CYS A 224 2.38 -3.43 4.01
CA CYS A 224 2.77 -4.16 2.80
C CYS A 224 2.26 -3.54 1.50
N LEU A 225 1.31 -2.59 1.56
CA LEU A 225 0.98 -1.79 0.39
C LEU A 225 2.24 -1.06 -0.06
N PRO A 226 2.59 -1.07 -1.36
CA PRO A 226 3.70 -0.28 -1.85
C PRO A 226 3.39 1.16 -1.44
N ARG A 227 4.21 1.68 -0.51
CA ARG A 227 4.23 3.11 -0.24
C ARG A 227 4.53 3.71 -1.59
N GLU A 228 3.55 4.39 -2.17
CA GLU A 228 3.72 5.15 -3.39
C GLU A 228 5.01 5.92 -3.18
N GLN A 229 6.08 5.45 -3.83
CA GLN A 229 7.28 6.23 -3.89
C GLN A 229 6.78 7.41 -4.68
N VAL A 230 6.57 8.52 -3.98
CA VAL A 230 6.64 9.82 -4.61
C VAL A 230 8.03 9.77 -5.23
N ALA A 231 8.10 9.34 -6.49
CA ALA A 231 9.27 9.48 -7.33
C ALA A 231 9.75 10.92 -7.10
N PRO A 232 11.05 11.22 -7.16
CA PRO A 232 11.50 12.58 -6.94
C PRO A 232 10.88 13.45 -8.03
N VAL A 233 9.70 14.00 -7.76
CA VAL A 233 8.99 14.99 -8.56
C VAL A 233 9.94 16.17 -8.77
N ALA A 234 10.85 16.39 -7.82
CA ALA A 234 11.97 17.30 -7.95
C ALA A 234 12.87 17.00 -9.17
N GLU A 235 13.23 15.76 -9.47
CA GLU A 235 14.16 15.41 -10.54
C GLU A 235 13.49 15.46 -11.92
N GLU A 236 12.23 15.03 -12.01
CA GLU A 236 11.41 15.16 -13.23
C GLU A 236 11.03 16.61 -13.52
N LEU A 237 10.63 17.39 -12.50
CA LEU A 237 10.40 18.84 -12.65
C LEU A 237 11.69 19.59 -12.98
N VAL A 238 12.83 19.20 -12.41
CA VAL A 238 14.13 19.83 -12.74
C VAL A 238 14.53 19.49 -14.17
N SER A 239 14.33 18.25 -14.64
CA SER A 239 14.60 17.87 -16.03
C SER A 239 13.69 18.63 -17.00
N ALA A 240 12.39 18.65 -16.74
CA ALA A 240 11.41 19.39 -17.55
C ALA A 240 11.67 20.90 -17.53
N ALA A 241 12.00 21.47 -16.36
CA ALA A 241 12.38 22.88 -16.24
C ALA A 241 13.68 23.18 -16.99
N THR A 242 14.67 22.28 -16.95
CA THR A 242 15.94 22.45 -17.66
C THR A 242 15.73 22.43 -19.17
N GLU A 243 14.89 21.53 -19.68
CA GLU A 243 14.54 21.47 -21.10
C GLU A 243 13.79 22.72 -21.56
N VAL A 244 12.84 23.22 -20.76
CA VAL A 244 12.11 24.48 -21.03
C VAL A 244 13.04 25.70 -21.00
N VAL A 245 13.96 25.76 -20.03
CA VAL A 245 14.95 26.84 -19.90
C VAL A 245 15.97 26.83 -21.05
N LEU A 246 16.40 25.65 -21.50
CA LEU A 246 17.28 25.51 -22.67
C LEU A 246 16.57 25.85 -23.99
N ALA A 247 15.27 25.57 -24.10
CA ALA A 247 14.48 25.84 -25.30
C ALA A 247 14.12 27.34 -25.48
N LYS A 248 14.09 28.13 -24.40
CA LYS A 248 13.71 29.57 -24.43
C LYS A 248 14.55 30.41 -23.46
N PRO A 249 15.79 30.81 -23.83
CA PRO A 249 16.66 31.60 -22.98
C PRO A 249 16.10 33.00 -22.63
N GLU A 250 15.13 33.49 -23.39
CA GLU A 250 14.44 34.77 -23.16
C GLU A 250 13.49 34.76 -21.94
N LEU A 251 13.14 33.57 -21.42
CA LEU A 251 12.31 33.42 -20.21
C LEU A 251 13.13 33.44 -18.91
N VAL A 252 14.46 33.46 -19.01
CA VAL A 252 15.35 33.49 -17.84
C VAL A 252 15.24 34.86 -17.17
N GLY A 253 14.58 34.87 -16.01
CA GLY A 253 14.34 36.09 -15.23
C GLY A 253 12.89 36.58 -15.26
N THR A 254 12.05 36.12 -16.20
CA THR A 254 10.63 36.53 -16.26
C THR A 254 9.74 35.72 -15.31
N ILE A 255 10.04 34.45 -15.04
CA ILE A 255 9.28 33.67 -14.06
C ILE A 255 9.53 34.26 -12.66
N PRO A 256 8.48 34.71 -11.93
CA PRO A 256 8.64 35.30 -10.61
C PRO A 256 9.33 34.33 -9.66
N ASN A 257 10.44 34.74 -9.05
CA ASN A 257 11.10 33.93 -8.03
C ASN A 257 11.88 34.78 -7.02
N GLY A 258 11.96 34.28 -5.79
CA GLY A 258 12.60 34.95 -4.67
C GLY A 258 11.68 35.95 -3.96
N ASN A 259 12.19 36.52 -2.86
CA ASN A 259 11.40 37.36 -1.96
C ASN A 259 11.34 38.83 -2.43
N PRO A 260 10.15 39.48 -2.41
CA PRO A 260 10.01 40.89 -2.79
C PRO A 260 10.57 41.86 -1.75
N ILE A 261 10.83 41.39 -0.52
CA ILE A 261 11.49 42.13 0.56
C ILE A 261 12.69 41.29 1.05
N PRO A 262 13.89 41.87 1.18
CA PRO A 262 15.06 41.16 1.70
C PRO A 262 14.84 40.67 3.14
N SER A 263 15.35 39.47 3.46
CA SER A 263 15.20 38.80 4.76
C SER A 263 15.80 39.56 5.95
N LYS A 264 16.76 40.46 5.70
CA LYS A 264 17.31 41.36 6.72
C LYS A 264 16.31 42.42 7.21
N ASP A 265 15.34 42.77 6.36
CA ASP A 265 14.37 43.84 6.60
C ASP A 265 12.98 43.27 6.97
N LEU A 266 12.84 41.94 6.93
CA LEU A 266 11.61 41.22 7.28
C LEU A 266 11.49 41.07 8.81
N THR A 267 10.38 41.56 9.36
CA THR A 267 10.06 41.34 10.78
C THR A 267 9.39 39.99 11.00
N ARG A 268 8.44 39.62 10.13
CA ARG A 268 7.77 38.29 10.11
C ARG A 268 6.99 38.11 8.82
N ILE A 269 6.80 36.87 8.35
CA ILE A 269 5.72 36.56 7.39
C ILE A 269 4.41 36.54 8.20
N ALA A 270 3.51 37.48 7.94
CA ALA A 270 2.36 37.74 8.80
C ALA A 270 1.22 36.74 8.60
N SER A 271 0.96 36.34 7.35
CA SER A 271 -0.15 35.44 6.98
C SER A 271 0.10 34.76 5.64
N GLY A 272 -0.26 33.48 5.53
CA GLY A 272 -0.21 32.71 4.28
C GLY A 272 -1.45 32.84 3.40
N TYR A 273 -1.40 32.18 2.24
CA TYR A 273 -2.47 32.05 1.26
C TYR A 273 -3.62 31.15 1.77
N GLY A 274 -4.87 31.42 1.36
CA GLY A 274 -6.03 30.54 1.63
C GLY A 274 -7.12 31.12 2.53
N TRP A 275 -8.08 30.28 2.93
CA TRP A 275 -9.25 30.69 3.70
C TRP A 275 -8.93 31.05 5.15
N ARG A 276 -9.15 32.31 5.54
CA ARG A 276 -8.95 32.79 6.91
C ARG A 276 -10.05 33.72 7.37
N MET A 277 -10.11 33.99 8.67
CA MET A 277 -10.97 35.03 9.22
C MET A 277 -10.41 36.40 8.83
N HIS A 278 -11.18 37.18 8.10
CA HIS A 278 -10.77 38.51 7.67
C HIS A 278 -10.59 39.43 8.89
N PRO A 279 -9.43 40.10 9.04
CA PRO A 279 -9.09 40.80 10.28
C PRO A 279 -10.03 41.98 10.57
N ILE A 280 -10.55 42.64 9.53
CA ILE A 280 -11.46 43.80 9.64
C ILE A 280 -12.92 43.34 9.70
N TYR A 281 -13.42 42.72 8.63
CA TYR A 281 -14.82 42.26 8.55
C TYR A 281 -15.22 41.09 9.45
N LYS A 282 -14.27 40.35 10.06
CA LYS A 282 -14.53 39.17 10.89
C LYS A 282 -15.42 38.11 10.21
N ILE A 283 -15.27 37.96 8.89
CA ILE A 283 -15.89 36.89 8.08
C ILE A 283 -14.83 35.97 7.50
N LYS A 284 -15.16 34.71 7.21
CA LYS A 284 -14.24 33.80 6.51
C LYS A 284 -14.08 34.26 5.06
N LYS A 285 -12.90 34.77 4.70
CA LYS A 285 -12.58 35.28 3.36
C LYS A 285 -11.28 34.62 2.87
N HIS A 286 -11.24 34.33 1.57
CA HIS A 286 -10.05 33.82 0.93
C HIS A 286 -8.97 34.91 0.83
N HIS A 287 -7.76 34.59 1.27
CA HIS A 287 -6.59 35.46 1.16
C HIS A 287 -5.79 35.07 -0.07
N ALA A 288 -5.73 35.96 -1.05
CA ALA A 288 -5.25 35.65 -2.39
C ALA A 288 -3.72 35.82 -2.57
N GLY A 289 -2.98 35.97 -1.47
CA GLY A 289 -1.55 36.23 -1.46
C GLY A 289 -0.90 35.94 -0.11
N VAL A 290 0.31 36.50 0.07
CA VAL A 290 1.12 36.40 1.29
C VAL A 290 1.40 37.81 1.81
N ASP A 291 1.31 37.98 3.13
CA ASP A 291 1.56 39.26 3.81
C ASP A 291 2.97 39.26 4.42
N PHE A 292 3.84 40.16 3.95
CA PHE A 292 5.18 40.38 4.49
C PHE A 292 5.20 41.58 5.45
N LYS A 293 5.38 41.33 6.75
CA LYS A 293 5.44 42.40 7.75
C LYS A 293 6.83 43.02 7.76
N ALA A 294 6.88 44.31 7.45
CA ALA A 294 8.08 45.13 7.51
C ALA A 294 7.70 46.58 7.89
N PRO A 295 8.62 47.36 8.47
CA PRO A 295 8.39 48.77 8.76
C PRO A 295 7.99 49.57 7.51
N THR A 296 7.21 50.64 7.69
CA THR A 296 6.94 51.61 6.62
C THR A 296 8.25 52.16 6.07
N GLY A 297 8.38 52.24 4.75
CA GLY A 297 9.58 52.69 4.05
C GLY A 297 10.56 51.58 3.66
N THR A 298 10.36 50.32 4.09
CA THR A 298 11.19 49.20 3.64
C THR A 298 11.11 49.05 2.11
N PRO A 299 12.24 48.91 1.38
CA PRO A 299 12.23 48.81 -0.08
C PRO A 299 11.57 47.50 -0.55
N ILE A 300 10.80 47.61 -1.64
CA ILE A 300 10.14 46.49 -2.32
C ILE A 300 10.79 46.30 -3.69
N TYR A 301 11.05 45.05 -4.06
CA TYR A 301 11.74 44.68 -5.29
C TYR A 301 10.87 43.81 -6.19
N ALA A 302 11.03 43.96 -7.51
CA ALA A 302 10.40 43.10 -8.51
C ALA A 302 10.95 41.67 -8.41
N THR A 303 10.07 40.67 -8.45
CA THR A 303 10.43 39.24 -8.33
C THR A 303 10.69 38.58 -9.68
N GLY A 304 10.48 39.30 -10.78
CA GLY A 304 10.82 38.88 -12.14
C GLY A 304 10.91 40.10 -13.06
N ASP A 305 11.55 39.90 -14.22
CA ASP A 305 11.58 40.85 -15.33
C ASP A 305 10.16 41.01 -15.90
N GLY A 306 9.75 42.22 -16.24
CA GLY A 306 8.42 42.45 -16.78
C GLY A 306 8.08 43.91 -17.02
N ARG A 307 6.84 44.13 -17.47
CA ARG A 307 6.28 45.45 -17.69
C ARG A 307 5.25 45.78 -16.62
N VAL A 308 5.35 46.97 -16.04
CA VAL A 308 4.34 47.51 -15.12
C VAL A 308 3.06 47.76 -15.92
N VAL A 309 2.01 47.01 -15.62
CA VAL A 309 0.70 47.14 -16.27
C VAL A 309 -0.29 47.93 -15.42
N THR A 310 0.05 48.21 -14.17
CA THR A 310 -0.75 49.04 -13.28
C THR A 310 0.17 49.64 -12.22
N ALA A 311 0.09 50.94 -12.01
CA ALA A 311 0.69 51.64 -10.86
C ALA A 311 -0.32 52.70 -10.38
N LEU A 312 -1.05 52.39 -9.32
CA LEU A 312 -2.19 53.20 -8.89
C LEU A 312 -2.09 53.60 -7.43
N ASN A 313 -2.29 54.90 -7.17
CA ASN A 313 -2.49 55.42 -5.82
C ASN A 313 -3.97 55.29 -5.43
N SER A 314 -4.26 54.69 -4.28
CA SER A 314 -5.63 54.45 -3.81
C SER A 314 -5.66 54.29 -2.30
N ASP A 315 -6.68 54.85 -1.66
CA ASP A 315 -6.96 54.64 -0.22
C ASP A 315 -7.97 53.50 0.03
N LYS A 316 -8.38 52.78 -1.03
CA LYS A 316 -9.39 51.71 -0.96
C LYS A 316 -8.77 50.36 -1.31
N GLY A 317 -9.33 49.29 -0.74
CA GLY A 317 -8.98 47.91 -1.11
C GLY A 317 -7.48 47.61 -0.95
N HIS A 318 -6.80 47.38 -2.06
CA HIS A 318 -5.36 47.08 -2.14
C HIS A 318 -4.44 48.25 -1.77
N GLY A 319 -4.97 49.46 -1.56
CA GLY A 319 -4.13 50.62 -1.30
C GLY A 319 -3.35 51.06 -2.55
N ASN A 320 -2.22 51.73 -2.33
CA ASN A 320 -1.26 51.97 -3.40
C ASN A 320 -0.67 50.63 -3.83
N HIS A 321 -0.71 50.34 -5.14
CA HIS A 321 -0.30 49.05 -5.63
C HIS A 321 0.28 49.08 -7.04
N ILE A 322 1.15 48.10 -7.30
CA ILE A 322 1.78 47.85 -8.59
C ILE A 322 1.39 46.44 -9.05
N LYS A 323 1.12 46.29 -10.35
CA LYS A 323 0.98 44.99 -11.03
C LYS A 323 2.00 44.89 -12.16
N ILE A 324 2.81 43.83 -12.17
CA ILE A 324 3.86 43.58 -13.18
C ILE A 324 3.50 42.34 -13.98
N GLN A 325 3.38 42.50 -15.30
CA GLN A 325 3.23 41.40 -16.25
C GLN A 325 4.61 40.91 -16.68
N HIS A 326 4.90 39.64 -16.45
CA HIS A 326 6.21 39.07 -16.74
C HIS A 326 6.24 38.31 -18.07
N THR A 327 5.25 37.44 -18.28
CA THR A 327 5.00 36.72 -19.53
C THR A 327 3.51 36.73 -19.83
N GLU A 328 3.02 36.06 -20.88
CA GLU A 328 1.57 35.91 -21.10
C GLU A 328 0.86 35.20 -19.93
N GLU A 329 1.58 34.35 -19.19
CA GLU A 329 1.03 33.49 -18.16
C GLU A 329 1.22 34.07 -16.75
N TYR A 330 2.32 34.79 -16.49
CA TYR A 330 2.72 35.19 -15.13
C TYR A 330 2.54 36.69 -14.87
N THR A 331 1.90 37.00 -13.74
CA THR A 331 1.74 38.37 -13.25
C THR A 331 1.94 38.41 -11.73
N THR A 332 2.51 39.50 -11.22
CA THR A 332 2.65 39.73 -9.77
C THR A 332 1.98 41.02 -9.35
N MET A 333 1.48 41.07 -8.12
CA MET A 333 0.86 42.27 -7.54
C MET A 333 1.46 42.59 -6.17
N TYR A 334 1.72 43.88 -5.96
CA TYR A 334 2.34 44.45 -4.75
C TYR A 334 1.40 45.50 -4.19
N SER A 335 0.85 45.29 -3.01
CA SER A 335 -0.22 46.11 -2.43
C SER A 335 0.16 46.71 -1.07
N HIS A 336 -0.63 47.68 -0.61
CA HIS A 336 -0.46 48.44 0.63
C HIS A 336 0.86 49.24 0.67
N MET A 337 1.34 49.68 -0.48
CA MET A 337 2.60 50.42 -0.60
C MET A 337 2.47 51.84 -0.01
N GLU A 338 3.58 52.41 0.46
CA GLU A 338 3.66 53.83 0.86
C GLU A 338 3.95 54.69 -0.37
N SER A 339 5.02 54.33 -1.09
CA SER A 339 5.44 54.98 -2.33
C SER A 339 5.72 53.98 -3.44
N MET A 340 5.53 54.43 -4.68
CA MET A 340 5.90 53.72 -5.90
C MET A 340 7.00 54.53 -6.59
N VAL A 341 8.05 53.87 -7.08
CA VAL A 341 9.15 54.53 -7.82
C VAL A 341 9.18 54.17 -9.30
N VAL A 342 8.10 53.54 -9.78
CA VAL A 342 7.87 53.17 -11.18
C VAL A 342 6.44 53.56 -11.57
N GLU A 343 6.22 53.78 -12.85
CA GLU A 343 4.93 54.17 -13.44
C GLU A 343 4.37 53.09 -14.37
N GLU A 344 3.09 53.20 -14.71
CA GLU A 344 2.47 52.29 -15.68
C GLU A 344 3.15 52.40 -17.05
N GLY A 345 3.54 51.26 -17.59
CA GLY A 345 4.27 51.16 -18.86
C GLY A 345 5.76 50.89 -18.71
N ASP A 346 6.35 51.12 -17.53
CA ASP A 346 7.78 50.93 -17.28
C ASP A 346 8.19 49.45 -17.40
N TRP A 347 9.41 49.24 -17.87
CA TRP A 347 10.07 47.93 -17.82
C TRP A 347 10.92 47.83 -16.57
N VAL A 348 10.76 46.74 -15.82
CA VAL A 348 11.50 46.47 -14.60
C VAL A 348 12.26 45.17 -14.72
N LYS A 349 13.45 45.13 -14.11
CA LYS A 349 14.23 43.90 -13.97
C LYS A 349 14.00 43.27 -12.60
N LYS A 350 14.16 41.95 -12.50
CA LYS A 350 14.21 41.24 -11.24
C LYS A 350 15.23 41.89 -10.30
N GLY A 351 14.82 42.16 -9.07
CA GLY A 351 15.63 42.84 -8.06
C GLY A 351 15.69 44.36 -8.21
N GLN A 352 15.00 44.97 -9.18
CA GLN A 352 14.82 46.42 -9.25
C GLN A 352 13.85 46.87 -8.16
N GLN A 353 14.20 47.96 -7.47
CA GLN A 353 13.30 48.57 -6.49
C GLN A 353 12.11 49.22 -7.21
N ILE A 354 10.90 48.88 -6.78
CA ILE A 354 9.63 49.34 -7.37
C ILE A 354 8.82 50.22 -6.42
N GLY A 355 9.16 50.23 -5.13
CA GLY A 355 8.55 51.14 -4.18
C GLY A 355 8.95 50.83 -2.74
N THR A 356 8.10 51.22 -1.80
CA THR A 356 8.32 50.99 -0.36
C THR A 356 7.06 50.49 0.36
N VAL A 357 7.27 49.72 1.41
CA VAL A 357 6.21 49.17 2.27
C VAL A 357 5.46 50.31 2.95
N GLY A 358 4.13 50.20 3.00
CA GLY A 358 3.27 51.14 3.69
C GLY A 358 2.16 50.45 4.46
N SER A 359 1.08 51.19 4.68
CA SER A 359 -0.15 50.68 5.30
C SER A 359 -1.39 51.30 4.67
N THR A 360 -1.33 51.61 3.36
CA THR A 360 -2.42 52.25 2.61
C THR A 360 -3.55 51.26 2.29
N GLY A 361 -4.75 51.78 2.03
CA GLY A 361 -5.92 50.95 1.76
C GLY A 361 -6.40 50.14 2.97
N MET A 362 -6.81 48.90 2.72
CA MET A 362 -7.40 48.02 3.72
C MET A 362 -6.34 47.25 4.50
N SER A 363 -5.51 47.99 5.25
CA SER A 363 -4.42 47.45 6.06
C SER A 363 -4.58 47.82 7.54
N THR A 364 -4.26 46.88 8.45
CA THR A 364 -4.30 47.13 9.90
C THR A 364 -2.93 47.52 10.49
N ALA A 365 -1.84 47.29 9.77
CA ALA A 365 -0.47 47.58 10.19
C ALA A 365 0.48 47.55 8.98
N PRO A 366 1.68 48.17 9.04
CA PRO A 366 2.63 48.14 7.93
C PRO A 366 2.99 46.73 7.47
N HIS A 367 2.70 46.43 6.20
CA HIS A 367 3.03 45.17 5.53
C HIS A 367 2.90 45.31 4.01
N LEU A 368 3.60 44.44 3.27
CA LEU A 368 3.38 44.24 1.84
C LEU A 368 2.44 43.05 1.63
N HIS A 369 1.35 43.25 0.93
CA HIS A 369 0.53 42.15 0.42
C HIS A 369 1.00 41.80 -1.00
N TYR A 370 1.45 40.55 -1.19
CA TYR A 370 2.05 40.06 -2.43
C TYR A 370 1.24 38.90 -3.01
N GLU A 371 0.91 39.00 -4.30
CA GLU A 371 0.20 37.96 -5.03
C GLU A 371 0.97 37.52 -6.27
N VAL A 372 0.83 36.24 -6.62
CA VAL A 372 1.30 35.67 -7.89
C VAL A 372 0.08 35.14 -8.63
N HIS A 373 -0.08 35.52 -9.89
CA HIS A 373 -1.15 35.05 -10.78
C HIS A 373 -0.53 34.22 -11.89
N VAL A 374 -1.12 33.05 -12.15
CA VAL A 374 -0.77 32.17 -13.28
C VAL A 374 -2.02 32.01 -14.12
N ASN A 375 -1.95 32.38 -15.41
CA ASN A 375 -3.08 32.38 -16.34
C ASN A 375 -4.29 33.16 -15.79
N GLY A 376 -4.03 34.28 -15.10
CA GLY A 376 -5.05 35.15 -14.51
C GLY A 376 -5.70 34.62 -13.22
N GLN A 377 -5.26 33.46 -12.69
CA GLN A 377 -5.75 32.91 -11.43
C GLN A 377 -4.75 33.12 -10.30
N HIS A 378 -5.24 33.43 -9.10
CA HIS A 378 -4.41 33.51 -7.89
C HIS A 378 -3.85 32.13 -7.55
N VAL A 379 -2.54 32.04 -7.33
CA VAL A 379 -1.85 30.84 -6.85
C VAL A 379 -1.13 31.13 -5.54
N ASP A 380 -0.80 30.09 -4.78
CA ASP A 380 -0.05 30.26 -3.54
C ASP A 380 1.37 30.81 -3.85
N PRO A 381 1.71 32.05 -3.44
CA PRO A 381 3.02 32.63 -3.72
C PRO A 381 4.18 31.84 -3.12
N VAL A 382 3.94 31.04 -2.06
CA VAL A 382 5.00 30.31 -1.33
C VAL A 382 5.84 29.41 -2.23
N THR A 383 5.29 28.89 -3.33
CA THR A 383 6.05 28.05 -4.28
C THR A 383 7.10 28.82 -5.07
N PHE A 384 7.00 30.14 -5.14
CA PHE A 384 7.92 31.03 -5.86
C PHE A 384 8.91 31.75 -4.92
N LEU A 385 8.75 31.62 -3.61
CA LEU A 385 9.60 32.27 -2.61
C LEU A 385 10.81 31.39 -2.23
N ASP A 386 11.87 32.03 -1.75
CA ASP A 386 13.08 31.31 -1.31
C ASP A 386 12.86 30.62 0.05
N LYS A 387 13.14 29.31 0.10
CA LYS A 387 12.84 28.44 1.26
C LYS A 387 13.65 28.75 2.53
N GLU A 388 14.83 29.37 2.40
CA GLU A 388 15.67 29.69 3.55
C GLU A 388 15.06 30.75 4.47
N ASP A 389 14.23 31.63 3.91
CA ASP A 389 13.65 32.77 4.63
C ASP A 389 12.28 32.47 5.24
N LEU A 390 11.58 31.46 4.72
CA LEU A 390 10.33 30.96 5.32
C LEU A 390 10.54 30.44 6.76
N LYS A 391 11.74 29.93 7.09
CA LYS A 391 12.07 29.38 8.42
C LYS A 391 12.20 30.44 9.52
N LYS A 392 12.65 31.66 9.19
CA LYS A 392 12.85 32.75 10.17
C LYS A 392 11.53 33.37 10.66
N GLY A 393 10.44 33.21 9.91
CA GLY A 393 9.12 33.74 10.27
C GLY A 393 8.23 32.83 11.13
N SER A 394 8.66 31.59 11.42
CA SER A 394 7.85 30.57 12.12
C SER A 394 8.11 30.42 13.63
N ARG A 395 8.93 31.30 14.23
CA ARG A 395 9.15 31.33 15.69
C ARG A 395 8.27 32.35 16.38
#